data_AF-A0A662KWY3-F1
#
_entry.id   AF-A0A662KWY3-F1
#
_cell.length_a   1.000
_cell.length_b   1.000
_cell.length_c   1.000
_cell.angle_alpha   90.00
_cell.angle_beta   90.00
_cell.angle_gamma   90.00
#
_symmetry.space_group_name_H-M   'P 1'
#
loop_
_entity.id
_entity.type
_entity.pdbx_description
1 polymer ?
#
loop_
_entity_poly.entity_id
_entity_poly.type
_entity_poly.pdbx_seq_one_letter_code
_entity_poly.pdbx_strand_id
1 'polypeptide(L)'
;AVVKEISYDNETEEKIYDPPFAFIQYPIFIGKKWNATVEWKNTSIILQLECTGRENVSTRAGKFDCYVIKVVHAPNGTVNPDFYQVFYISGKAGNVVRTEGYANSTLVGYRELLSFHYGVYSNKQPDYAMVIPFVAVGIFILLLALLKSLYKFGAGK
;
A
#
# COMPACT_ATOMS: atom_id res chain seq x y z
N ALA A 1 2.30 9.31 -7.72
CA ALA A 1 3.23 9.73 -6.66
C ALA A 1 4.64 9.77 -7.26
N VAL A 2 5.49 10.71 -6.81
CA VAL A 2 6.78 10.99 -7.46
C VAL A 2 7.75 9.83 -7.22
N VAL A 3 8.08 9.12 -8.30
CA VAL A 3 9.22 8.21 -8.38
C VAL A 3 10.48 9.08 -8.45
N LYS A 4 11.25 9.15 -7.37
CA LYS A 4 12.62 9.69 -7.45
C LYS A 4 13.55 8.56 -7.82
N GLU A 5 14.01 8.59 -9.06
CA GLU A 5 15.13 7.80 -9.55
C GLU A 5 16.40 8.37 -8.88
N ILE A 6 17.12 7.56 -8.10
CA ILE A 6 18.39 7.97 -7.49
C ILE A 6 19.45 6.99 -7.97
N SER A 7 20.48 7.50 -8.64
CA SER A 7 21.61 6.71 -9.12
C SER A 7 22.67 6.63 -8.03
N TYR A 8 22.97 5.43 -7.56
CA TYR A 8 24.24 5.12 -6.90
C TYR A 8 24.94 4.04 -7.73
N ASP A 9 26.22 4.28 -8.06
CA ASP A 9 27.12 3.31 -8.70
C ASP A 9 26.57 2.54 -9.92
N ASN A 10 26.21 3.26 -10.99
CA ASN A 10 25.85 2.71 -12.31
C ASN A 10 24.58 1.83 -12.37
N GLU A 11 23.79 1.73 -11.31
CA GLU A 11 22.47 1.09 -11.33
C GLU A 11 21.36 2.15 -11.18
N THR A 12 20.43 2.19 -12.14
CA THR A 12 19.25 3.08 -12.11
C THR A 12 18.19 2.52 -11.16
N GLU A 13 17.98 3.18 -10.00
CA GLU A 13 17.03 2.74 -8.96
C GLU A 13 15.64 3.35 -9.11
N GLU A 14 14.56 2.55 -9.00
CA GLU A 14 13.18 3.03 -8.93
C GLU A 14 12.60 2.81 -7.51
N LYS A 15 12.40 3.89 -6.72
CA LYS A 15 11.76 3.81 -5.40
C LYS A 15 10.23 3.82 -5.53
N ILE A 16 9.60 2.66 -5.33
CA ILE A 16 8.15 2.52 -5.24
C ILE A 16 7.71 2.91 -3.81
N TYR A 17 7.09 4.08 -3.65
CA TYR A 17 6.45 4.47 -2.39
C TYR A 17 4.93 4.29 -2.50
N ASP A 18 4.43 3.32 -1.72
CA ASP A 18 3.09 3.19 -1.12
C ASP A 18 1.83 3.07 -2.02
N PRO A 19 0.94 2.07 -1.78
CA PRO A 19 1.05 1.02 -0.77
C PRO A 19 1.95 -0.11 -1.24
N PRO A 20 3.07 -0.42 -0.53
CA PRO A 20 3.78 -1.65 -0.79
C PRO A 20 2.83 -2.79 -0.44
N PHE A 21 2.70 -3.78 -1.31
CA PHE A 21 2.14 -5.06 -0.91
C PHE A 21 2.87 -5.51 0.37
N ALA A 22 2.13 -5.73 1.46
CA ALA A 22 2.67 -5.71 2.83
C ALA A 22 3.83 -6.70 3.11
N PHE A 23 3.99 -7.72 2.27
CA PHE A 23 5.04 -8.74 2.37
C PHE A 23 6.24 -8.51 1.43
N ILE A 24 6.23 -7.45 0.62
CA ILE A 24 7.33 -7.10 -0.29
C ILE A 24 8.30 -6.17 0.43
N GLN A 25 9.56 -6.61 0.56
CA GLN A 25 10.61 -5.81 1.18
C GLN A 25 11.31 -4.93 0.15
N TYR A 26 11.06 -3.63 0.22
CA TYR A 26 11.81 -2.63 -0.54
C TYR A 26 13.12 -2.25 0.18
N PRO A 27 14.19 -1.91 -0.57
CA PRO A 27 14.33 -2.02 -2.02
C PRO A 27 14.39 -3.49 -2.50
N ILE A 28 13.87 -3.72 -3.71
CA ILE A 28 13.86 -5.02 -4.39
C ILE A 28 15.15 -5.13 -5.22
N PHE A 29 15.91 -6.20 -5.01
CA PHE A 29 17.09 -6.51 -5.81
C PHE A 29 16.91 -7.86 -6.49
N ILE A 30 17.38 -8.00 -7.73
CA ILE A 30 17.36 -9.28 -8.44
C ILE A 30 18.23 -10.29 -7.68
N GLY A 31 17.72 -11.50 -7.49
CA GLY A 31 18.33 -12.58 -6.70
C GLY A 31 18.08 -12.48 -5.19
N LYS A 32 17.49 -11.39 -4.68
CA LYS A 32 17.19 -11.26 -3.25
C LYS A 32 16.08 -12.23 -2.85
N LYS A 33 16.33 -12.94 -1.74
CA LYS A 33 15.40 -13.84 -1.09
C LYS A 33 15.02 -13.31 0.28
N TRP A 34 13.76 -13.43 0.66
CA TRP A 34 13.29 -13.07 2.00
C TRP A 34 12.07 -13.89 2.39
N ASN A 35 11.81 -13.95 3.69
CA ASN A 35 10.61 -14.56 4.23
C ASN A 35 9.67 -13.47 4.71
N ALA A 36 8.37 -13.69 4.54
CA ALA A 36 7.33 -12.86 5.13
C ALA A 36 6.32 -13.74 5.84
N THR A 37 5.90 -13.33 7.03
CA THR A 37 4.85 -14.02 7.78
C THR A 37 3.54 -13.30 7.55
N VAL A 38 2.52 -14.03 7.09
CA VAL A 38 1.16 -13.52 6.96
C VAL A 38 0.29 -14.21 8.00
N GLU A 39 -0.34 -13.41 8.86
CA GLU A 39 -1.31 -13.90 9.83
C GLU A 39 -2.70 -13.96 9.19
N TRP A 40 -3.33 -15.13 9.27
CA TRP A 40 -4.69 -15.35 8.77
C TRP A 40 -5.48 -16.23 9.74
N LYS A 41 -6.55 -15.68 10.32
CA LYS A 41 -7.50 -16.41 11.19
C LYS A 41 -6.79 -17.34 12.21
N ASN A 42 -5.89 -16.76 13.02
CA ASN A 42 -5.09 -17.46 14.05
C ASN A 42 -4.06 -18.48 13.53
N THR A 43 -3.81 -18.52 12.23
CA THR A 43 -2.74 -19.31 11.62
C THR A 43 -1.68 -18.36 11.06
N SER A 44 -0.41 -18.69 11.21
CA SER A 44 0.69 -18.00 10.53
C SER A 44 1.12 -18.80 9.30
N ILE A 45 1.22 -18.13 8.16
CA ILE A 45 1.73 -18.71 6.92
C ILE A 45 3.06 -18.02 6.64
N ILE A 46 4.11 -18.81 6.48
CA ILE A 46 5.40 -18.31 6.02
C ILE A 46 5.38 -18.32 4.48
N LEU A 47 5.66 -17.16 3.91
CA LEU A 47 5.89 -16.98 2.48
C LEU A 47 7.40 -16.93 2.26
N GLN A 48 7.90 -17.71 1.32
CA GLN A 48 9.26 -17.56 0.80
C GLN A 48 9.20 -16.80 -0.50
N LEU A 49 9.92 -15.69 -0.58
CA LEU A 49 9.91 -14.79 -1.71
C LEU A 49 11.30 -14.69 -2.33
N GLU A 50 11.33 -14.61 -3.66
CA GLU A 50 12.54 -14.39 -4.43
C GLU A 50 12.26 -13.43 -5.58
N CYS A 51 13.05 -12.37 -5.70
CA CYS A 51 13.06 -11.57 -6.91
C CYS A 51 13.90 -12.29 -7.97
N THR A 52 13.23 -12.88 -8.95
CA THR A 52 13.87 -13.72 -9.98
C THR A 52 14.41 -12.93 -11.16
N GLY A 53 13.99 -11.68 -11.35
CA GLY A 53 14.43 -10.86 -12.48
C GLY A 53 13.52 -9.68 -12.76
N ARG A 54 13.61 -9.20 -14.01
CA ARG A 54 12.83 -8.08 -14.53
C ARG A 54 12.25 -8.43 -15.89
N GLU A 55 11.00 -8.09 -16.12
CA GLU A 55 10.29 -8.39 -17.37
C GLU A 55 9.38 -7.23 -17.80
N ASN A 56 9.27 -7.04 -19.11
CA ASN A 56 8.32 -6.10 -19.70
C ASN A 56 6.94 -6.75 -19.80
N VAL A 57 5.99 -6.27 -19.01
CA VAL A 57 4.60 -6.77 -19.00
C VAL A 57 3.69 -5.78 -19.69
N SER A 58 2.89 -6.28 -20.63
CA SER A 58 1.82 -5.52 -21.27
C SER A 58 0.47 -5.97 -20.71
N THR A 59 -0.32 -5.02 -20.23
CA THR A 59 -1.71 -5.24 -19.80
C THR A 59 -2.62 -4.21 -20.45
N ARG A 60 -3.93 -4.28 -20.18
CA ARG A 60 -4.87 -3.25 -20.62
C ARG A 60 -4.59 -1.87 -20.01
N ALA A 61 -3.92 -1.80 -18.87
CA ALA A 61 -3.50 -0.54 -18.25
C ALA A 61 -2.25 0.10 -18.90
N GLY A 62 -1.55 -0.64 -19.79
CA GLY A 62 -0.36 -0.16 -20.49
C GLY A 62 0.81 -1.14 -20.45
N LYS A 63 2.01 -0.62 -20.73
CA LYS A 63 3.27 -1.37 -20.68
C LYS A 63 4.10 -0.93 -19.48
N PHE A 64 4.65 -1.92 -18.78
CA PHE A 64 5.36 -1.74 -17.53
C PHE A 64 6.63 -2.57 -17.51
N ASP A 65 7.71 -1.97 -17.04
CA ASP A 65 8.90 -2.69 -16.62
C ASP A 65 8.68 -3.17 -15.17
N CYS A 66 8.69 -4.49 -14.98
CA CYS A 66 8.26 -5.14 -13.74
C CYS A 66 9.36 -5.98 -13.11
N TYR A 67 9.56 -5.87 -11.80
CA TYR A 67 10.24 -6.89 -11.02
C TYR A 67 9.38 -8.15 -10.93
N VAL A 68 10.00 -9.32 -11.10
CA VAL A 68 9.35 -10.63 -11.09
C VAL A 68 9.63 -11.32 -9.77
N ILE A 69 8.62 -11.43 -8.92
CA ILE A 69 8.75 -11.98 -7.57
C ILE A 69 8.03 -13.30 -7.49
N LYS A 70 8.79 -14.39 -7.33
CA LYS A 70 8.25 -15.72 -7.07
C LYS A 70 7.93 -15.85 -5.59
N VAL A 71 6.75 -16.37 -5.28
CA VAL A 71 6.25 -16.57 -3.92
C VAL A 71 5.83 -18.02 -3.76
N VAL A 72 6.40 -18.70 -2.78
CA VAL A 72 6.04 -20.08 -2.44
C VAL A 72 5.44 -20.10 -1.04
N HIS A 73 4.30 -20.78 -0.92
CA HIS A 73 3.64 -20.95 0.38
C HIS A 73 4.31 -22.10 1.15
N ALA A 74 4.71 -21.81 2.38
CA ALA A 74 5.27 -22.79 3.30
C ALA A 74 4.39 -22.90 4.56
N PRO A 75 3.20 -23.52 4.48
CA PRO A 75 2.40 -23.79 5.68
C PRO A 75 3.23 -24.62 6.66
N ASN A 76 3.38 -24.14 7.89
CA ASN A 76 4.20 -24.76 8.93
C ASN A 76 5.68 -24.99 8.54
N GLY A 77 6.23 -24.19 7.62
CA GLY A 77 7.64 -24.26 7.20
C GLY A 77 7.95 -25.36 6.17
N THR A 78 6.97 -26.19 5.78
CA THR A 78 7.13 -27.15 4.68
C THR A 78 6.77 -26.47 3.37
N VAL A 79 7.76 -26.30 2.49
CA VAL A 79 7.58 -25.70 1.17
C VAL A 79 6.91 -26.72 0.25
N ASN A 80 5.78 -26.35 -0.36
CA ASN A 80 5.24 -27.09 -1.48
C ASN A 80 5.71 -26.42 -2.80
N PRO A 81 6.75 -26.95 -3.47
CA PRO A 81 7.29 -26.33 -4.68
C PRO A 81 6.33 -26.40 -5.87
N ASP A 82 5.34 -27.29 -5.82
CA ASP A 82 4.40 -27.51 -6.91
C ASP A 82 3.41 -26.37 -7.05
N PHE A 83 3.13 -25.62 -5.98
CA PHE A 83 2.21 -24.48 -5.99
C PHE A 83 2.93 -23.18 -5.63
N TYR A 84 3.02 -22.28 -6.60
CA TYR A 84 3.63 -20.98 -6.41
C TYR A 84 2.90 -19.88 -7.15
N GLN A 85 3.13 -18.65 -6.72
CA GLN A 85 2.63 -17.45 -7.39
C GLN A 85 3.80 -16.62 -7.92
N VAL A 86 3.56 -15.88 -8.99
CA VAL A 86 4.50 -14.91 -9.54
C VAL A 86 3.82 -13.55 -9.56
N PHE A 87 4.44 -12.57 -8.90
CA PHE A 87 3.99 -11.18 -8.86
C PHE A 87 4.88 -10.33 -9.76
N TYR A 88 4.26 -9.51 -10.61
CA TYR A 88 4.91 -8.55 -11.46
C TYR A 88 4.67 -7.16 -10.91
N ILE A 89 5.69 -6.51 -10.37
CA ILE A 89 5.57 -5.21 -9.66
C ILE A 89 6.33 -4.13 -10.42
N SER A 90 5.68 -3.01 -10.73
CA SER A 90 6.31 -1.88 -11.42
C SER A 90 6.27 -0.61 -10.59
N GLY A 91 7.37 0.14 -10.54
CA GLY A 91 7.41 1.42 -9.83
C GLY A 91 6.56 2.49 -10.48
N LYS A 92 6.54 2.51 -11.82
CA LYS A 92 5.63 3.34 -12.60
C LYS A 92 4.17 3.07 -12.29
N ALA A 93 3.82 1.79 -12.11
CA ALA A 93 2.47 1.41 -11.72
C ALA A 93 2.22 1.66 -10.23
N GLY A 94 3.24 1.71 -9.37
CA GLY A 94 3.07 1.82 -7.91
C GLY A 94 2.42 0.59 -7.26
N ASN A 95 2.27 -0.52 -7.99
CA ASN A 95 1.49 -1.68 -7.57
C ASN A 95 1.85 -2.94 -8.38
N VAL A 96 1.22 -4.06 -8.04
CA VAL A 96 1.21 -5.29 -8.83
C VAL A 96 0.48 -5.05 -10.15
N VAL A 97 1.21 -5.26 -11.24
CA VAL A 97 0.72 -5.17 -12.63
C VAL A 97 0.07 -6.47 -13.06
N ARG A 98 0.61 -7.62 -12.61
CA ARG A 98 0.10 -8.95 -12.92
C ARG A 98 0.42 -9.92 -11.79
N THR A 99 -0.45 -10.90 -11.58
CA THR A 99 -0.21 -12.05 -10.71
C THR A 99 -0.53 -13.31 -11.48
N GLU A 100 0.33 -14.30 -11.38
CA GLU A 100 0.13 -15.63 -11.97
C GLU A 100 0.17 -16.69 -10.88
N GLY A 101 -0.68 -17.70 -11.01
CA GLY A 101 -0.66 -18.90 -10.18
C GLY A 101 -0.20 -20.09 -11.00
N TYR A 102 0.69 -20.89 -10.43
CA TYR A 102 1.21 -22.10 -11.05
C TYR A 102 0.93 -23.32 -10.16
N ALA A 103 0.61 -24.43 -10.81
CA ALA A 103 0.55 -25.77 -10.21
C ALA A 103 1.37 -26.72 -11.08
N ASN A 104 2.33 -27.46 -10.51
CA ASN A 104 3.24 -28.35 -11.26
C ASN A 104 3.87 -27.65 -12.48
N SER A 105 4.40 -26.44 -12.27
CA SER A 105 4.98 -25.58 -13.33
C SER A 105 4.03 -25.20 -14.47
N THR A 106 2.73 -25.46 -14.33
CA THR A 106 1.70 -25.12 -15.32
C THR A 106 0.90 -23.92 -14.83
N LEU A 107 0.70 -22.93 -15.69
CA LEU A 107 -0.12 -21.75 -15.38
C LEU A 107 -1.57 -22.19 -15.17
N VAL A 108 -2.11 -21.98 -13.98
CA VAL A 108 -3.51 -22.31 -13.65
C VAL A 108 -4.43 -21.09 -13.76
N GLY A 109 -3.87 -19.89 -13.73
CA GLY A 109 -4.64 -18.66 -13.88
C GLY A 109 -3.79 -17.42 -13.63
N TYR A 110 -4.31 -16.28 -14.04
CA TYR A 110 -3.65 -14.99 -13.83
C TYR A 110 -4.66 -13.88 -13.60
N ARG A 111 -4.18 -12.78 -13.03
CA ARG A 111 -4.89 -11.50 -12.90
C ARG A 111 -3.97 -10.42 -13.43
N GLU A 112 -4.54 -9.41 -14.08
CA GLU A 112 -3.80 -8.29 -14.65
C GLU A 112 -4.43 -6.96 -14.28
N LEU A 113 -3.61 -5.92 -14.28
CA LEU A 113 -4.05 -4.55 -14.06
C LEU A 113 -4.78 -4.02 -15.30
N LEU A 114 -6.06 -3.70 -15.14
CA LEU A 114 -6.91 -3.19 -16.22
C LEU A 114 -6.83 -1.67 -16.35
N SER A 115 -6.79 -0.98 -15.22
CA SER A 115 -6.67 0.47 -15.11
C SER A 115 -6.23 0.83 -13.69
N PHE A 116 -5.59 1.98 -13.52
CA PHE A 116 -5.27 2.53 -12.21
C PHE A 116 -5.34 4.05 -12.25
N HIS A 117 -5.76 4.65 -11.13
CA HIS A 117 -5.72 6.08 -10.91
C HIS A 117 -5.36 6.32 -9.45
N TYR A 118 -4.33 7.12 -9.22
CA TYR A 118 -3.91 7.49 -7.88
C TYR A 118 -4.46 8.86 -7.54
N GLY A 119 -5.25 8.94 -6.47
CA GLY A 119 -5.57 10.22 -5.86
C GLY A 119 -4.30 10.86 -5.29
N VAL A 120 -4.17 12.18 -5.41
CA VAL A 120 -3.17 12.93 -4.66
C VAL A 120 -3.66 12.98 -3.21
N TYR A 121 -3.25 12.00 -2.40
CA TYR A 121 -3.21 12.25 -0.97
C TYR A 121 -2.09 13.24 -0.72
N SER A 122 -2.45 14.51 -0.58
CA SER A 122 -1.53 15.48 -0.01
C SER A 122 -1.07 14.94 1.32
N ASN A 123 0.24 14.84 1.52
CA ASN A 123 0.88 14.57 2.80
C ASN A 123 0.67 15.72 3.80
N LYS A 124 -0.53 16.33 3.81
CA LYS A 124 -0.98 17.19 4.89
C LYS A 124 -1.50 16.28 5.98
N GLN A 125 -0.64 16.05 6.97
CA GLN A 125 -1.03 15.92 8.38
C GLN A 125 -2.31 16.73 8.62
N PRO A 126 -3.34 16.20 9.31
CA PRO A 126 -4.62 16.91 9.47
C PRO A 126 -4.34 18.34 9.94
N ASP A 127 -4.55 19.29 9.03
CA ASP A 127 -4.38 20.71 9.27
C ASP A 127 -5.38 21.05 10.37
N TYR A 128 -4.93 21.62 11.49
CA TYR A 128 -5.72 21.98 12.67
C TYR A 128 -6.95 22.89 12.34
N ALA A 129 -7.11 23.28 11.08
CA ALA A 129 -8.25 24.00 10.51
C ALA A 129 -9.62 23.32 10.72
N MET A 130 -9.71 21.99 10.85
CA MET A 130 -11.01 21.32 11.10
C MET A 130 -11.48 21.45 12.57
N VAL A 131 -10.60 21.84 13.51
CA VAL A 131 -10.94 22.02 14.94
C VAL A 131 -11.52 23.41 15.22
N ILE A 132 -11.15 24.42 14.42
CA ILE A 132 -11.58 25.82 14.57
C ILE A 132 -13.12 25.99 14.58
N PRO A 133 -13.92 25.38 13.68
CA PRO A 133 -15.37 25.58 13.71
C PRO A 133 -16.03 25.01 14.98
N PHE A 134 -15.53 23.91 15.54
CA PHE A 134 -16.11 23.32 16.76
C PHE A 134 -15.83 24.15 18.00
N VAL A 135 -14.63 24.74 18.12
CA VAL A 135 -14.30 25.66 19.23
C VAL A 135 -15.14 26.94 19.15
N ALA A 136 -15.31 27.50 17.95
CA ALA A 136 -16.14 28.69 17.74
C ALA A 136 -17.62 28.46 18.11
N VAL A 137 -18.20 27.32 17.69
CA VAL A 137 -19.57 26.95 18.07
C VAL A 137 -19.70 26.72 19.56
N GLY A 138 -18.72 26.06 20.19
CA GLY A 138 -18.68 25.86 21.65
C GLY A 138 -18.68 27.19 22.42
N ILE A 139 -17.82 28.13 22.03
CA ILE A 139 -17.75 29.47 22.65
C ILE A 139 -19.06 30.23 22.44
N PHE A 140 -19.66 30.16 21.24
CA PHE A 140 -20.92 30.84 20.94
C PHE A 140 -22.09 30.32 21.80
N ILE A 141 -22.19 29.00 21.99
CA ILE A 141 -23.20 28.40 22.87
C ILE A 141 -22.98 28.82 24.33
N LEU A 142 -21.71 28.86 24.78
CA LEU A 142 -21.36 29.30 26.14
C LEU A 142 -21.72 30.77 26.37
N LEU A 143 -21.44 31.64 25.40
CA LEU A 143 -21.84 33.05 25.44
C LEU A 143 -23.37 33.20 25.48
N LEU A 144 -24.12 32.45 24.67
CA LEU A 144 -25.58 32.46 24.70
C LEU A 144 -26.14 31.99 26.06
N ALA A 145 -25.53 30.96 26.65
CA ALA A 145 -25.92 30.48 27.98
C ALA A 145 -25.66 31.52 29.08
N LEU A 146 -24.51 32.21 29.03
CA LEU A 146 -24.19 33.31 29.93
C LEU A 146 -25.13 34.51 29.75
N LEU A 147 -25.44 34.88 28.50
CA LEU A 147 -26.35 35.98 28.19
C LEU A 147 -27.77 35.68 28.69
N LYS A 148 -28.24 34.44 28.51
CA LYS A 148 -29.53 33.98 29.05
C LYS A 148 -29.55 33.95 30.58
N SER A 149 -28.44 33.58 31.22
CA SER A 149 -28.30 33.62 32.68
C SER A 149 -28.36 35.06 33.21
N LEU A 150 -27.60 35.98 32.60
CA LEU A 150 -27.60 37.40 32.95
C LEU A 150 -28.98 38.05 32.72
N TYR A 151 -29.68 37.69 31.64
CA TYR A 151 -31.03 38.19 31.38
C TYR A 151 -32.05 37.69 32.41
N LYS A 152 -31.92 36.43 32.86
CA LYS A 152 -32.73 35.89 33.97
C LYS A 152 -32.47 36.60 35.30
N PHE A 153 -31.24 37.02 35.56
CA PHE A 153 -30.89 37.76 36.78
C PHE A 153 -31.27 39.26 36.69
N GLY A 154 -31.28 39.86 35.50
CA GLY A 154 -31.67 41.26 35.29
C GLY A 154 -33.17 41.51 35.31
N ALA A 155 -33.99 40.51 34.95
CA ALA A 155 -35.46 40.59 35.02
C ALA A 155 -36.05 40.27 36.40
N GLY A 156 -35.18 40.04 37.40
CA GLY A 156 -35.55 39.76 38.80
C GLY A 156 -35.25 40.94 39.74
N LYS A 157 -35.58 42.17 39.32
CA LYS A 157 -35.70 43.34 40.19
C LYS A 157 -37.00 44.07 39.89
#